data_AF-A0A4R1K8E5-F1
#
_entry.id   AF-A0A4R1K8E5-F1
#
_cell.length_a   1.000
_cell.length_b   1.000
_cell.length_c   1.000
_cell.angle_alpha   90.00
_cell.angle_beta   90.00
_cell.angle_gamma   90.00
#
_symmetry.space_group_name_H-M   'P 1'
#
loop_
_entity.id
_entity.type
_entity.pdbx_description
1 polymer ?
#
loop_
_entity_poly.entity_id
_entity_poly.type
_entity_poly.pdbx_seq_one_letter_code
_entity_poly.pdbx_strand_id
1 'polypeptide(L)'
;MADIKDLFYLGLGSALIAKEKIEEEIKELAEKGKITREQQAEFLAKAKKKAKEEEKEFSEKFKNVVKDALSEMGLATKEDIEELKKMINDK
;
A
#
# COMPACT_ATOMS: atom_id res chain seq x y z
N MET A 1 4.49 20.14 -5.86
CA MET A 1 3.98 19.13 -4.89
C MET A 1 3.72 17.88 -5.71
N ALA A 2 4.17 16.71 -5.27
CA ALA A 2 3.84 15.48 -5.98
C ALA A 2 2.34 15.25 -5.85
N ASP A 3 1.65 15.03 -6.96
CA ASP A 3 0.21 14.75 -6.91
C ASP A 3 -0.02 13.39 -6.23
N ILE A 4 -1.20 13.19 -5.62
CA ILE A 4 -1.59 11.91 -5.01
C ILE A 4 -1.44 10.74 -6.02
N LYS A 5 -1.66 11.02 -7.31
CA LYS A 5 -1.44 10.05 -8.39
C LYS A 5 0.03 9.64 -8.50
N ASP A 6 0.95 10.60 -8.44
CA ASP A 6 2.39 10.33 -8.53
C ASP A 6 2.85 9.50 -7.34
N LEU A 7 2.36 9.81 -6.13
CA LEU A 7 2.67 9.03 -4.93
C LEU A 7 2.17 7.58 -5.04
N PHE A 8 0.96 7.40 -5.57
CA PHE A 8 0.38 6.07 -5.80
C PHE A 8 1.19 5.26 -6.83
N TYR A 9 1.56 5.88 -7.95
CA TYR A 9 2.41 5.23 -8.96
C TYR A 9 3.80 4.89 -8.42
N LEU A 10 4.42 5.79 -7.66
CA LEU A 10 5.69 5.53 -7.00
C LEU A 10 5.61 4.34 -6.04
N GLY A 11 4.53 4.26 -5.24
CA GLY A 11 4.29 3.14 -4.33
C GLY A 11 4.14 1.81 -5.06
N LEU A 12 3.32 1.77 -6.12
CA LEU A 12 3.13 0.56 -6.94
C LEU A 12 4.42 0.13 -7.65
N GLY A 13 5.14 1.08 -8.26
CA GLY A 13 6.41 0.79 -8.93
C GLY A 13 7.46 0.23 -7.96
N SER A 14 7.59 0.85 -6.79
CA SER A 14 8.53 0.39 -5.75
C SER A 14 8.16 -1.00 -5.24
N ALA A 15 6.87 -1.30 -5.06
CA ALA A 15 6.41 -2.62 -4.64
C ALA A 15 6.68 -3.71 -5.69
N LEU A 16 6.54 -3.41 -6.98
CA LEU A 16 6.89 -4.33 -8.07
C LEU A 16 8.39 -4.64 -8.07
N ILE A 17 9.24 -3.61 -7.97
CA ILE A 17 10.70 -3.77 -7.91
C ILE A 17 11.11 -4.61 -6.68
N ALA A 18 10.49 -4.37 -5.53
CA ALA A 18 10.76 -5.14 -4.32
C ALA A 18 10.41 -6.62 -4.50
N LYS A 19 9.27 -6.91 -5.14
CA LYS A 19 8.86 -8.28 -5.46
C LYS A 19 9.87 -8.96 -6.40
N GLU A 20 10.28 -8.29 -7.46
CA GLU A 20 11.27 -8.81 -8.42
C GLU A 20 12.59 -9.17 -7.73
N LYS A 21 13.13 -8.28 -6.89
CA LYS A 21 14.36 -8.54 -6.13
C LYS A 21 14.26 -9.74 -5.19
N ILE A 22 13.14 -9.89 -4.50
CA ILE A 22 12.92 -11.04 -3.60
C ILE A 22 12.87 -12.34 -4.40
N GLU A 23 12.16 -12.36 -5.53
CA GLU A 23 12.10 -13.55 -6.39
C GLU A 23 13.47 -13.90 -6.98
N GLU A 24 14.27 -12.90 -7.37
CA GLU A 24 15.62 -13.06 -7.89
C GLU A 24 16.59 -13.64 -6.83
N GLU A 25 16.62 -13.07 -5.63
CA GLU A 25 17.48 -13.58 -4.54
C GLU A 25 17.14 -15.03 -4.17
N ILE A 26 15.84 -15.36 -4.05
CA ILE A 26 15.41 -16.71 -3.73
C ILE A 26 15.81 -17.68 -4.86
N LYS A 27 15.67 -17.27 -6.12
CA LYS A 27 16.10 -18.07 -7.26
C LYS A 27 17.61 -18.31 -7.24
N GLU A 28 18.41 -17.29 -6.94
CA GLU A 28 19.87 -17.40 -6.85
C GLU A 28 20.29 -18.37 -5.73
N LEU A 29 19.60 -18.35 -4.58
CA LEU A 29 19.82 -19.32 -3.50
C LEU A 29 19.49 -20.75 -3.95
N ALA A 30 18.44 -20.94 -4.74
CA ALA A 30 18.06 -22.24 -5.26
C ALA A 30 19.09 -22.74 -6.30
N GLU A 31 19.56 -21.88 -7.20
CA GLU A 31 20.60 -22.20 -8.18
C GLU A 31 21.94 -22.58 -7.51
N LYS A 32 22.28 -21.92 -6.40
CA LYS A 32 23.45 -22.26 -5.57
C LYS A 32 23.26 -23.52 -4.73
N GLY A 33 22.11 -24.20 -4.83
CA GLY A 33 21.78 -25.39 -4.06
C GLY A 33 21.63 -25.14 -2.55
N LYS A 34 21.48 -23.87 -2.14
CA LYS A 34 21.33 -23.49 -0.72
C LYS A 34 19.92 -23.71 -0.19
N ILE A 35 18.94 -23.79 -1.08
CA ILE A 35 17.54 -24.07 -0.76
C ILE A 35 16.93 -25.04 -1.78
N THR A 36 15.94 -25.83 -1.37
CA THR A 36 15.16 -26.68 -2.28
C THR A 36 14.02 -25.89 -2.94
N ARG A 37 13.39 -26.49 -3.96
CA ARG A 37 12.19 -25.92 -4.59
C ARG A 37 11.02 -25.80 -3.61
N GLU A 38 10.85 -26.77 -2.70
CA GLU A 38 9.83 -26.70 -1.65
C GLU A 38 10.09 -25.51 -0.72
N GLN A 39 11.34 -25.29 -0.30
CA GLN A 39 11.70 -24.18 0.58
C GLN A 39 11.50 -22.81 -0.10
N GLN A 40 11.80 -22.70 -1.39
CA GLN A 40 11.49 -21.51 -2.18
C GLN A 40 9.98 -21.21 -2.19
N ALA A 41 9.16 -22.22 -2.48
CA ALA A 41 7.70 -22.06 -2.52
C ALA A 41 7.14 -21.67 -1.14
N GLU A 42 7.67 -22.27 -0.07
CA GLU A 42 7.29 -21.95 1.30
C GLU A 42 7.66 -20.51 1.67
N PHE A 43 8.85 -20.04 1.28
CA PHE A 43 9.30 -18.67 1.56
C PHE A 43 8.41 -17.62 0.89
N LEU A 44 8.09 -17.82 -0.39
CA LEU A 44 7.18 -16.96 -1.14
C LEU A 44 5.76 -16.98 -0.55
N ALA A 45 5.27 -18.16 -0.17
CA ALA A 45 3.95 -18.30 0.46
C ALA A 45 3.90 -17.56 1.80
N LYS A 46 4.95 -17.66 2.63
CA LYS A 46 5.05 -16.97 3.92
C LYS A 46 5.13 -15.46 3.74
N ALA A 47 5.94 -14.98 2.79
CA ALA A 47 6.02 -13.56 2.46
C ALA A 47 4.66 -12.99 2.02
N LYS A 48 3.96 -13.70 1.13
CA LYS A 48 2.61 -13.31 0.68
C LYS A 48 1.58 -13.33 1.79
N LYS A 49 1.64 -14.32 2.69
CA LYS A 49 0.74 -14.40 3.85
C LYS A 49 0.96 -13.22 4.80
N LYS A 50 2.22 -12.92 5.13
CA LYS A 50 2.58 -11.79 5.98
C LYS A 50 2.13 -10.45 5.37
N ALA A 51 2.32 -10.27 4.07
CA ALA A 51 1.83 -9.08 3.36
C ALA A 51 0.30 -8.90 3.47
N LYS A 52 -0.47 -10.00 3.38
CA LYS A 52 -1.93 -9.96 3.59
C LYS A 52 -2.33 -9.67 5.03
N GLU A 53 -1.58 -10.19 6.00
CA GLU A 53 -1.84 -9.92 7.42
C GLU A 53 -1.63 -8.43 7.74
N GLU A 54 -0.60 -7.81 7.16
CA GLU A 54 -0.30 -6.37 7.33
C GLU A 54 -1.17 -5.44 6.47
N GLU A 55 -1.86 -5.97 5.45
CA GLU A 55 -2.68 -5.20 4.50
C GLU A 55 -3.75 -4.34 5.20
N LYS A 56 -4.40 -4.88 6.23
CA LYS A 56 -5.48 -4.17 6.94
C LYS A 56 -4.95 -2.94 7.69
N GLU A 57 -3.89 -3.10 8.47
CA GLU A 57 -3.27 -1.98 9.18
C GLU A 57 -2.67 -0.95 8.20
N PHE A 58 -2.08 -1.43 7.11
CA PHE A 58 -1.57 -0.56 6.06
C PHE A 58 -2.69 0.26 5.41
N SER A 59 -3.84 -0.36 5.10
CA SER A 59 -4.98 0.32 4.49
C SER A 59 -5.52 1.45 5.38
N GLU A 60 -5.63 1.21 6.70
CA GLU A 60 -6.07 2.24 7.64
C GLU A 60 -5.06 3.40 7.74
N LYS A 61 -3.76 3.10 7.87
CA LYS A 61 -2.71 4.12 7.88
C LYS A 61 -2.69 4.92 6.57
N PHE A 62 -2.82 4.25 5.43
CA PHE A 62 -2.83 4.88 4.12
C PHE A 62 -4.01 5.85 3.95
N LYS A 63 -5.22 5.46 4.41
CA LYS A 63 -6.38 6.36 4.40
C LYS A 63 -6.14 7.64 5.20
N ASN A 64 -5.50 7.53 6.36
CA ASN A 64 -5.17 8.70 7.18
C ASN A 64 -4.18 9.60 6.47
N VAL A 65 -3.09 9.04 5.92
CA VAL A 65 -2.10 9.82 5.14
C VAL A 65 -2.74 10.56 3.97
N VAL A 66 -3.66 9.92 3.25
CA VAL A 66 -4.40 10.57 2.16
C VAL A 66 -5.31 11.68 2.69
N LYS A 67 -6.02 11.45 3.79
CA LYS A 67 -6.90 12.46 4.40
C LYS A 67 -6.11 13.68 4.88
N ASP A 68 -4.95 13.46 5.48
CA ASP A 68 -4.06 14.53 5.94
C ASP A 68 -3.55 15.35 4.75
N ALA A 69 -3.08 14.69 3.69
CA ALA A 69 -2.63 15.35 2.47
C ALA A 69 -3.73 16.20 1.81
N LEU A 70 -4.97 15.67 1.72
CA LEU A 70 -6.12 16.43 1.20
C LEU A 70 -6.43 17.66 2.07
N SER A 71 -6.31 17.52 3.39
CA SER A 71 -6.55 18.60 4.35
C SER A 71 -5.49 19.71 4.24
N GLU A 72 -4.22 19.33 4.08
CA GLU A 72 -3.12 20.29 3.84
C GLU A 72 -3.30 21.09 2.54
N MET A 73 -3.95 20.49 1.54
CA MET A 73 -4.31 21.16 0.29
C MET A 73 -5.56 22.04 0.40
N GLY A 74 -6.23 22.07 1.55
CA GLY A 74 -7.48 22.82 1.77
C GLY A 74 -8.70 22.24 1.06
N LEU A 75 -8.69 20.94 0.74
CA LEU A 75 -9.80 20.26 0.07
C LEU A 75 -10.84 19.78 1.09
N ALA A 76 -12.09 20.19 0.90
CA ALA A 76 -13.21 19.71 1.70
C ALA A 76 -13.56 18.25 1.36
N THR A 77 -13.82 17.46 2.39
CA THR A 77 -14.29 16.08 2.29
C THR A 77 -15.78 16.00 2.02
N LYS A 78 -16.27 14.80 1.69
CA LYS A 78 -17.70 14.58 1.50
C LYS A 78 -18.46 14.79 2.80
N GLU A 79 -17.89 14.38 3.92
CA GLU A 79 -18.44 14.61 5.25
C GLU A 79 -18.61 16.11 5.53
N ASP A 80 -17.59 16.92 5.22
CA ASP A 80 -17.65 18.39 5.40
C ASP A 80 -18.81 19.00 4.57
N ILE A 81 -19.02 18.51 3.35
CA ILE A 81 -20.11 18.97 2.48
C ILE A 81 -21.49 18.55 3.02
N GLU A 82 -21.62 17.33 3.55
CA GLU A 82 -22.88 16.86 4.13
C GLU A 82 -23.25 17.63 5.40
N GLU A 83 -22.26 17.96 6.23
CA GLU A 83 -22.45 18.79 7.42
C GLU A 83 -22.92 20.20 7.05
N LEU A 84 -22.28 20.83 6.06
CA LEU A 84 -22.72 22.14 5.53
C LEU A 84 -24.15 22.10 4.99
N LYS A 85 -24.54 21.03 4.27
CA LYS A 85 -25.90 20.87 3.76
C LYS A 85 -26.95 20.79 4.86
N LYS A 86 -26.67 20.06 5.96
CA LYS A 86 -27.56 19.99 7.11
C LYS A 86 -27.75 21.37 7.74
N MET A 87 -26.66 22.10 7.96
CA MET A 87 -26.71 23.46 8.52
C MET A 87 -27.51 24.44 7.65
N ILE A 88 -27.49 24.27 6.32
CA ILE A 88 -28.26 25.10 5.38
C ILE A 88 -29.74 24.71 5.36
N ASN A 89 -30.06 23.41 5.39
CA ASN A 89 -31.44 22.91 5.36
C ASN A 89 -32.20 23.00 6.69
N ASP A 90 -31.50 23.09 7.82
CA ASP A 90 -32.10 23.29 9.15
C ASP A 90 -32.46 24.77 9.45
N LYS A 91 -32.30 25.66 8.46
CA LYS A 91 -32.77 27.05 8.49
C LYS A 91 -34.05 27.23 7.67
#